data_AF-A0A1I5T2J5-F1
#
_entry.id   AF-A0A1I5T2J5-F1
#
_cell.length_a   1.000
_cell.length_b   1.000
_cell.length_c   1.000
_cell.angle_alpha   90.00
_cell.angle_beta   90.00
_cell.angle_gamma   90.00
#
_symmetry.space_group_name_H-M   'P 1'
#
loop_
_entity.id
_entity.type
_entity.pdbx_description
1 polymer ?
#
loop_
_entity_poly.entity_id
_entity_poly.type
_entity_poly.pdbx_seq_one_letter_code
_entity_poly.pdbx_strand_id
1 'polypeptide(L)' 'MLVLETVLRIRREHASGKAIKAIARDLHLSRKVVRKAIRAPEADMGYRREVQPLPKLGPFQAQLDALLEEDEV' A
#
# COMPACT_ATOMS: atom_id res chain seq x y z
N MET A 1 8.40 1.48 -6.94
CA MET A 1 7.41 1.82 -5.89
C MET A 1 7.84 1.10 -4.62
N LEU A 2 7.97 1.78 -3.48
CA LEU A 2 8.22 1.10 -2.20
C LEU A 2 6.88 0.55 -1.68
N VAL A 3 6.86 -0.68 -1.22
CA VAL A 3 5.71 -1.22 -0.47
C VAL A 3 5.68 -0.62 0.94
N LEU A 4 4.49 -0.54 1.54
CA LEU A 4 4.27 0.01 2.88
C LEU A 4 5.17 -0.67 3.92
N GLU A 5 5.39 -1.98 3.79
CA GLU A 5 6.31 -2.73 4.65
C GLU A 5 7.72 -2.12 4.66
N THR A 6 8.29 -1.78 3.50
CA THR A 6 9.62 -1.18 3.43
C THR A 6 9.65 0.21 4.05
N VAL A 7 8.59 1.00 3.86
CA VAL A 7 8.48 2.34 4.46
C VAL A 7 8.42 2.26 5.98
N LEU A 8 7.60 1.34 6.51
CA LEU A 8 7.50 1.09 7.94
C LEU A 8 8.83 0.60 8.52
N ARG A 9 9.52 -0.30 7.82
CA ARG A 9 10.86 -0.75 8.21
C ARG A 9 11.86 0.41 8.26
N ILE A 10 11.92 1.27 7.23
CA ILE A 10 12.77 2.47 7.24
C ILE A 10 12.49 3.34 8.47
N ARG A 11 11.20 3.62 8.76
CA ARG A 11 10.80 4.48 9.88
C ARG A 11 11.16 3.87 11.22
N ARG A 12 10.96 2.56 11.40
CA ARG A 12 11.31 1.84 12.63
C ARG A 12 12.82 1.85 12.89
N GLU A 13 13.63 1.57 11.87
CA GLU A 13 15.09 1.60 11.99
C GLU A 13 15.61 3.02 12.26
N HIS A 14 14.97 4.04 11.69
CA HIS A 14 15.31 5.43 11.98
C HIS A 14 14.92 5.82 13.41
N ALA A 15 13.74 5.39 13.88
CA ALA A 15 13.27 5.63 15.24
C ALA A 15 14.15 4.93 16.30
N SER A 16 14.79 3.82 15.96
CA SER A 16 15.80 3.18 16.82
C SER A 16 17.18 3.86 16.78
N GLY A 17 17.30 5.01 16.11
CA GLY A 17 18.52 5.82 16.09
C GLY A 17 19.51 5.46 14.98
N LYS A 18 19.18 4.53 14.06
CA LYS A 18 20.09 4.23 12.94
C LYS A 18 20.20 5.43 11.99
N ALA A 19 21.44 5.73 11.61
CA ALA A 19 21.73 6.76 10.61
C ALA A 19 21.16 6.40 9.22
N ILE A 20 20.71 7.41 8.47
CA ILE A 20 20.19 7.26 7.10
C ILE A 20 21.17 6.48 6.19
N LYS A 21 22.49 6.67 6.36
CA LYS A 21 23.52 5.96 5.60
C LYS A 21 23.50 4.45 5.87
N ALA A 22 23.26 4.03 7.11
CA ALA A 22 23.17 2.63 7.48
C ALA A 22 21.91 2.01 6.88
N ILE A 23 20.75 2.62 7.10
CA ILE A 23 19.46 2.17 6.56
C ILE A 23 19.50 2.03 5.03
N ALA A 24 20.08 3.01 4.33
CA ALA A 24 20.24 2.97 2.89
C ALA A 24 21.07 1.77 2.41
N ARG A 25 22.13 1.41 3.15
CA ARG A 25 22.98 0.28 2.83
C ARG A 25 22.27 -1.04 3.13
N ASP A 26 21.67 -1.16 4.30
CA ASP A 26 21.00 -2.39 4.77
C ASP A 26 19.79 -2.76 3.89
N LEU A 27 19.08 -1.76 3.37
CA LEU A 27 17.89 -1.98 2.53
C LEU A 27 18.19 -1.88 1.03
N HIS A 28 19.43 -1.64 0.62
CA HIS A 28 19.83 -1.39 -0.77
C HIS A 28 19.01 -0.28 -1.45
N LEU A 29 18.72 0.79 -0.70
CA LEU A 29 17.94 1.94 -1.17
C LEU A 29 18.81 3.18 -1.32
N SER A 30 18.42 4.07 -2.24
CA SER A 30 19.04 5.38 -2.30
C SER A 30 18.75 6.19 -1.02
N ARG A 31 19.73 6.98 -0.58
CA ARG A 31 19.55 7.89 0.57
C ARG A 31 18.40 8.89 0.36
N LYS A 32 18.11 9.24 -0.90
CA LYS A 32 16.97 10.12 -1.27
C LYS A 32 15.64 9.47 -0.89
N VAL A 33 15.48 8.18 -1.19
CA VAL A 33 14.27 7.41 -0.86
C VAL A 33 14.11 7.26 0.64
N VAL A 34 15.18 6.92 1.37
CA VAL A 34 15.15 6.83 2.84
C VAL A 34 14.75 8.16 3.47
N ARG A 35 15.35 9.27 3.01
CA ARG A 35 14.99 10.62 3.49
C ARG A 35 13.54 10.98 3.19
N LYS A 36 13.02 10.60 2.01
CA LYS A 36 11.61 10.80 1.64
C LYS A 36 10.67 10.04 2.58
N ALA A 37 10.98 8.77 2.88
CA ALA A 37 10.18 7.93 3.78
C ALA A 37 10.15 8.45 5.24
N ILE A 38 11.22 9.12 5.69
CA ILE A 38 11.31 9.74 7.03
C ILE A 38 10.58 11.09 7.09
N ARG A 39 10.82 11.99 6.13
CA ARG A 39 10.31 13.37 6.16
C ARG A 39 8.80 13.49 5.98
N ALA A 40 8.19 12.51 5.34
CA ALA A 40 6.77 12.56 5.03
C ALA A 40 6.06 11.33 5.60
N PRO A 41 5.72 11.35 6.91
CA PRO A 41 4.95 10.28 7.55
C PRO A 41 3.60 10.04 6.86
N GLU A 42 2.99 11.13 6.37
CA GLU A 42 1.72 11.18 5.65
C GLU A 42 1.86 11.13 4.13
N ALA A 43 3.08 11.16 3.57
CA ALA A 43 3.19 10.96 2.13
C ALA A 43 2.63 9.58 1.81
N ASP A 44 1.57 9.62 1.04
CA ASP A 44 0.94 8.53 0.32
C ASP A 44 2.02 7.82 -0.52
N MET A 45 2.81 6.97 0.14
CA MET A 45 3.74 6.05 -0.51
C MET A 45 3.02 4.76 -0.88
N GLY A 46 1.76 4.63 -0.45
CA GLY A 46 0.85 3.59 -0.89
C GLY A 46 0.43 3.82 -2.34
N TYR A 47 0.19 2.73 -3.04
CA TYR A 47 -0.56 2.74 -4.28
C TYR A 47 -2.02 3.09 -3.92
N ARG A 48 -2.38 4.37 -4.01
CA ARG A 48 -3.77 4.81 -3.91
C ARG A 48 -4.38 4.75 -5.31
N ARG A 49 -5.34 3.84 -5.52
CA ARG A 49 -6.23 3.95 -6.67
C ARG A 49 -7.16 5.12 -6.40
N GLU A 50 -6.97 6.23 -7.10
CA GLU A 50 -7.89 7.38 -7.04
C GLU A 50 -9.32 6.97 -7.39
N VAL A 51 -9.46 5.96 -8.25
CA VAL A 51 -10.72 5.32 -8.58
C VAL A 51 -10.56 3.83 -8.33
N GLN A 52 -11.23 3.31 -7.29
CA GLN A 52 -11.45 1.86 -7.23
C GLN A 52 -12.46 1.53 -8.33
N PRO A 53 -12.11 0.69 -9.33
CA PRO A 53 -13.13 0.18 -10.22
C PRO A 53 -14.14 -0.57 -9.35
N LEU A 54 -15.35 -0.01 -9.26
CA LEU A 54 -16.48 -0.75 -8.73
C LEU A 54 -16.56 -2.07 -9.50
N PRO A 55 -16.88 -3.17 -8.84
CA PRO A 55 -17.21 -4.40 -9.54
C PRO A 55 -18.16 -4.06 -10.69
N LYS A 56 -17.82 -4.42 -11.93
CA LYS A 56 -18.72 -4.24 -13.09
C LYS A 56 -19.84 -5.29 -13.02
N LEU A 57 -20.57 -5.29 -11.90
CA LEU A 57 -21.69 -6.19 -11.66
C LEU A 57 -22.94 -5.72 -12.39
N GLY A 58 -22.96 -4.49 -12.92
CA GLY A 58 -24.12 -3.96 -13.66
C GLY A 58 -24.73 -4.94 -14.67
N PRO A 59 -23.94 -5.56 -15.57
CA PRO A 59 -24.45 -6.57 -16.50
C PRO A 59 -24.84 -7.91 -15.85
N PHE A 60 -24.34 -8.21 -14.66
CA PHE A 60 -24.50 -9.51 -13.98
C PHE A 60 -25.48 -9.45 -12.79
N GLN A 61 -26.00 -8.28 -12.45
CA GLN A 61 -26.84 -8.05 -11.27
C GLN A 61 -28.06 -8.99 -11.27
N ALA A 62 -28.80 -9.03 -12.38
CA ALA A 62 -29.97 -9.89 -12.51
C ALA A 62 -29.65 -11.39 -12.42
N GLN A 63 -28.46 -11.81 -12.90
CA GLN A 63 -28.02 -13.19 -12.77
C GLN A 63 -27.67 -13.55 -11.32
N LEU A 64 -27.05 -12.61 -10.59
CA LEU A 64 -26.69 -12.81 -9.18
C LEU A 64 -27.92 -12.81 -8.29
N ASP A 65 -28.90 -11.95 -8.57
CA ASP A 65 -30.17 -11.92 -7.85
C ASP A 65 -30.93 -13.25 -8.04
N ALA A 66 -30.97 -13.79 -9.27
CA ALA A 66 -31.58 -15.09 -9.53
C ALA A 66 -30.85 -16.25 -8.82
N LEU A 67 -29.52 -16.25 -8.84
CA LEU A 67 -28.72 -17.27 -8.12
C LEU A 67 -28.89 -17.18 -6.60
N LEU A 68 -29.08 -15.97 -6.05
CA LEU A 68 -29.37 -15.77 -4.63
C LEU A 68 -30.75 -16.32 -4.26
N GLU A 69 -31.77 -16.06 -5.08
CA GLU A 69 -33.11 -16.61 -4.86
C GLU A 69 -33.13 -18.14 -4.95
N GLU A 70 -32.34 -18.75 -5.84
CA GLU A 70 -32.20 -20.21 -5.93
C GLU A 70 -31.52 -20.84 -4.70
N ASP A 71 -30.56 -20.15 -4.08
CA ASP A 71 -29.81 -20.66 -2.92
C ASP A 71 -30.59 -20.51 -1.59
N GLU A 72 -31.61 -19.64 -1.56
CA GLU A 72 -32.52 -19.43 -0.41
C GLU A 72 -33.70 -20.43 -0.35
N VAL A 73 -33.87 -21.29 -1.37
CA VAL A 73 -34.92 -22.32 -1.50
C VAL A 73 -34.43 -23.70 -1.09
#